data_AF-A0A932L2S9-F1
#
_entry.id   AF-A0A932L2S9-F1
#
_cell.length_a   1.000
_cell.length_b   1.000
_cell.length_c   1.000
_cell.angle_alpha   90.00
_cell.angle_beta   90.00
_cell.angle_gamma   90.00
#
_symmetry.space_group_name_H-M   'P 1'
#
loop_
_entity.id
_entity.type
_entity.pdbx_description
1 polymer ?
#
loop_
_entity_poly.entity_id
_entity_poly.type
_entity_poly.pdbx_seq_one_letter_code
_entity_poly.pdbx_strand_id
1 'polypeptide(L)'
;IVRDIVEVAITMTREKLRKQVTAKAEIAAEERLLDALVGETAGAETRQKFRKMLREGALDTKEVELQLADTGAGAMPSFDIPGMPGSQVGMINLSDVLGKALGGGRTKPRKLPVPEALDVLTNEESDKLLDQDKVVKDAIWAVENHGIVFIDEIDKICARSSEQHIGGDVSREGVQRDLLPLIEGTTVATKHGSVKTDHVLFIASGAFHLAKPSDLLPELQGRLPIRVELKALTRDDLVRILTEPEASLIKQYEALLATEEVTLSFEPDSIEAIADLAAEINNAVENIGARRLQTVMERLLEDISFSAPDQPPGTQVVITARMVQERVGDLAKKADLAKFIL
;
A
#
# COMPACT_ATOMS: atom_id res chain seq x y z
N ILE A 1 5.95 10.13 11.68
CA ILE A 1 5.38 9.05 12.54
C ILE A 1 3.95 9.35 12.96
N VAL A 2 3.69 10.15 14.00
CA VAL A 2 2.30 10.31 14.54
C VAL A 2 1.33 10.93 13.53
N ARG A 3 1.79 11.90 12.73
CA ARG A 3 0.96 12.48 11.67
C ARG A 3 0.58 11.43 10.62
N ASP A 4 1.50 10.54 10.27
CA ASP A 4 1.32 9.55 9.20
C ASP A 4 0.34 8.45 9.64
N ILE A 5 0.49 7.92 10.87
CA ILE A 5 -0.44 6.93 11.40
C ILE A 5 -1.86 7.48 11.52
N VAL A 6 -2.03 8.79 11.75
CA VAL A 6 -3.35 9.45 11.76
C VAL A 6 -3.95 9.50 10.35
N GLU A 7 -3.19 9.80 9.30
CA GLU A 7 -3.71 9.76 7.92
C GLU A 7 -4.16 8.34 7.53
N VAL A 8 -3.38 7.33 7.90
CA VAL A 8 -3.72 5.91 7.68
C VAL A 8 -5.00 5.56 8.46
N ALA A 9 -5.08 5.94 9.74
CA ALA A 9 -6.25 5.69 10.57
C ALA A 9 -7.51 6.39 10.05
N ILE A 10 -7.40 7.62 9.51
CA ILE A 10 -8.53 8.31 8.88
C ILE A 10 -9.01 7.56 7.65
N THR A 11 -8.09 7.07 6.82
CA THR A 11 -8.43 6.30 5.62
C THR A 11 -9.15 5.00 6.00
N MET A 12 -8.59 4.23 6.94
CA MET A 12 -9.20 3.00 7.44
C MET A 12 -10.56 3.24 8.11
N THR A 13 -10.69 4.31 8.91
CA THR A 13 -11.94 4.66 9.59
C THR A 13 -12.99 5.11 8.60
N ARG A 14 -12.62 5.89 7.57
CA ARG A 14 -13.50 6.28 6.49
C ARG A 14 -14.04 5.06 5.76
N GLU A 15 -13.18 4.12 5.37
CA GLU A 15 -13.61 2.86 4.72
C GLU A 15 -14.56 2.04 5.59
N LYS A 16 -14.26 1.93 6.89
CA LYS A 16 -15.12 1.25 7.86
C LYS A 16 -16.50 1.92 7.99
N LEU A 17 -16.55 3.24 8.04
CA LEU A 17 -17.80 4.00 8.16
C LEU A 17 -18.59 4.02 6.84
N ARG A 18 -17.92 4.06 5.68
CA ARG A 18 -18.56 3.91 4.36
C ARG A 18 -19.40 2.63 4.30
N LYS A 19 -18.84 1.50 4.75
CA LYS A 19 -19.54 0.22 4.83
C LYS A 19 -20.83 0.25 5.68
N GLN A 20 -20.92 1.15 6.66
CA GLN A 20 -22.12 1.30 7.50
C GLN A 20 -23.21 2.12 6.82
N VAL A 21 -22.85 3.01 5.90
CA VAL A 21 -23.79 3.87 5.16
C VAL A 21 -24.11 3.36 3.76
N THR A 22 -23.44 2.30 3.28
CA THR A 22 -23.59 1.75 1.92
C THR A 22 -25.06 1.55 1.52
N ALA A 23 -25.89 0.90 2.33
CA ALA A 23 -27.29 0.68 1.97
C ALA A 23 -28.09 1.98 1.79
N LYS A 24 -27.78 3.04 2.56
CA LYS A 24 -28.43 4.35 2.38
C LYS A 24 -27.85 5.09 1.17
N ALA A 25 -26.54 4.95 0.95
CA ALA A 25 -25.85 5.55 -0.18
C ALA A 25 -26.30 4.95 -1.52
N GLU A 26 -26.51 3.63 -1.59
CA GLU A 26 -27.04 2.93 -2.76
C GLU A 26 -28.44 3.44 -3.13
N ILE A 27 -29.33 3.62 -2.14
CA ILE A 27 -30.67 4.16 -2.38
C ILE A 27 -30.57 5.59 -2.92
N ALA A 28 -29.72 6.44 -2.33
CA ALA A 28 -29.54 7.81 -2.78
C ALA A 28 -28.90 7.88 -4.19
N ALA A 29 -27.94 7.01 -4.46
CA ALA A 29 -27.28 6.88 -5.77
C ALA A 29 -28.27 6.39 -6.84
N GLU A 30 -29.12 5.41 -6.51
CA GLU A 30 -30.20 4.92 -7.37
C GLU A 30 -31.17 6.05 -7.74
N GLU A 31 -31.60 6.88 -6.78
CA GLU A 31 -32.46 8.03 -7.08
C GLU A 31 -31.77 9.05 -7.99
N ARG A 32 -30.51 9.42 -7.71
CA ARG A 32 -29.74 10.38 -8.52
C ARG A 32 -29.48 9.85 -9.95
N LEU A 33 -29.31 8.54 -10.10
CA LEU A 33 -29.17 7.88 -11.40
C LEU A 33 -30.50 7.85 -12.16
N LEU A 34 -31.62 7.60 -11.47
CA LEU A 34 -32.95 7.69 -12.07
C LEU A 34 -33.24 9.12 -12.56
N ASP A 35 -32.86 10.14 -11.80
CA ASP A 35 -32.99 11.55 -12.21
C ASP A 35 -32.24 11.84 -13.51
N ALA A 36 -31.04 11.29 -13.68
CA ALA A 36 -30.26 11.40 -14.91
C ALA A 36 -30.90 10.64 -16.10
N LEU A 37 -31.59 9.53 -15.85
CA LEU A 37 -32.18 8.66 -16.88
C LEU A 37 -33.56 9.13 -17.37
N VAL A 38 -34.44 9.55 -16.45
CA VAL A 38 -35.83 9.92 -16.78
C VAL A 38 -36.14 11.41 -16.60
N GLY A 39 -35.21 12.17 -16.00
CA GLY A 39 -35.39 13.57 -15.65
C GLY A 39 -36.08 13.77 -14.29
N GLU A 40 -35.72 14.85 -13.59
CA GLU A 40 -36.23 15.16 -12.24
C GLU A 40 -37.76 15.26 -12.16
N THR A 41 -38.42 15.65 -13.26
CA THR A 41 -39.87 15.86 -13.36
C THR A 41 -40.66 14.62 -13.80
N ALA A 42 -40.00 13.47 -13.97
CA ALA A 42 -40.68 12.24 -14.36
C ALA A 42 -41.72 11.80 -13.31
N GLY A 43 -42.91 11.40 -13.80
CA GLY A 43 -43.99 10.89 -12.95
C GLY A 43 -43.59 9.62 -12.19
N ALA A 44 -44.22 9.41 -11.03
CA ALA A 44 -43.89 8.31 -10.11
C ALA A 44 -43.96 6.91 -10.77
N GLU A 45 -44.91 6.71 -11.68
CA GLU A 45 -45.06 5.44 -12.40
C GLU A 45 -43.88 5.15 -13.34
N THR A 46 -43.38 6.15 -14.06
CA THR A 46 -42.21 6.03 -14.93
C THR A 46 -40.95 5.75 -14.12
N ARG A 47 -40.75 6.47 -13.01
CA ARG A 47 -39.64 6.22 -12.08
C ARG A 47 -39.65 4.80 -11.54
N GLN A 48 -40.82 4.29 -11.14
CA GLN A 48 -40.92 2.93 -10.60
C GLN A 48 -40.62 1.84 -11.65
N LYS A 49 -41.04 2.05 -12.91
CA LYS A 49 -40.69 1.15 -14.02
C LYS A 49 -39.18 1.13 -14.29
N PHE A 50 -38.56 2.30 -14.37
CA PHE A 50 -37.10 2.40 -14.58
C PHE A 50 -36.29 1.85 -13.41
N ARG A 51 -36.77 2.04 -12.17
CA ARG A 51 -36.16 1.43 -10.97
C ARG A 51 -36.14 -0.09 -11.06
N LYS A 52 -37.26 -0.69 -11.48
CA LYS A 52 -37.35 -2.13 -11.69
C LYS A 52 -36.39 -2.59 -12.80
N MET A 53 -36.36 -1.88 -13.93
CA MET A 53 -35.44 -2.20 -15.04
C MET A 53 -33.96 -2.09 -14.65
N LEU A 54 -33.60 -1.11 -13.81
CA LEU A 54 -32.24 -0.95 -13.29
C LEU A 54 -31.82 -2.14 -12.43
N ARG A 55 -32.68 -2.55 -11.49
CA ARG A 55 -32.41 -3.70 -10.61
C ARG A 55 -32.40 -5.05 -11.34
N GLU A 56 -33.09 -5.13 -12.48
CA GLU A 56 -33.10 -6.30 -13.35
C GLU A 56 -31.93 -6.32 -14.37
N GLY A 57 -31.04 -5.31 -14.35
CA GLY A 57 -29.90 -5.21 -15.28
C GLY A 57 -30.27 -4.83 -16.72
N ALA A 58 -31.53 -4.44 -16.97
CA ALA A 58 -32.02 -4.15 -18.32
C ALA A 58 -31.50 -2.81 -18.89
N LEU A 59 -30.74 -2.04 -18.10
CA LEU A 59 -30.21 -0.72 -18.46
C LEU A 59 -28.68 -0.70 -18.55
N ASP A 60 -27.99 -1.82 -18.34
CA ASP A 60 -26.54 -1.87 -18.18
C ASP A 60 -25.77 -1.36 -19.40
N THR A 61 -26.34 -1.52 -20.60
CA THR A 61 -25.74 -1.05 -21.85
C THR A 61 -26.03 0.43 -22.16
N LYS A 62 -26.82 1.12 -21.34
CA LYS A 62 -27.12 2.55 -21.55
C LYS A 62 -26.04 3.41 -20.91
N GLU A 63 -25.69 4.49 -21.60
CA GLU A 63 -24.81 5.52 -21.07
C GLU A 63 -25.62 6.66 -20.44
N VAL A 64 -25.11 7.18 -19.33
CA VAL A 64 -25.63 8.36 -18.64
C VAL A 64 -24.56 9.44 -18.56
N GLU A 65 -24.98 10.69 -18.72
CA GLU A 65 -24.10 11.84 -18.52
C GLU A 65 -24.30 12.37 -17.10
N LEU A 66 -23.25 12.28 -16.29
CA LEU A 66 -23.27 12.70 -14.89
C LEU A 66 -22.29 13.85 -14.66
N GLN A 67 -22.69 14.81 -13.84
CA GLN A 67 -21.78 15.79 -13.28
C GLN A 67 -21.12 15.18 -12.04
N LEU A 68 -19.87 14.75 -12.21
CA LEU A 68 -19.07 14.12 -11.16
C LEU A 68 -18.03 15.09 -10.61
N ALA A 69 -17.71 14.96 -9.33
CA ALA A 69 -16.68 15.78 -8.70
C ALA A 69 -15.31 15.57 -9.39
N ASP A 70 -14.66 16.67 -9.76
CA ASP A 70 -13.36 16.68 -10.39
C ASP A 70 -12.29 16.42 -9.31
N THR A 71 -11.87 15.17 -9.19
CA THR A 71 -10.77 14.73 -8.30
C THR A 71 -9.39 14.96 -8.91
N GLY A 72 -9.31 15.68 -10.03
CA GLY A 72 -8.07 16.05 -10.72
C GLY A 72 -7.17 17.03 -9.95
N ALA A 73 -6.74 16.66 -8.75
CA ALA A 73 -5.59 17.24 -8.07
C ALA A 73 -4.40 16.30 -8.26
N GLY A 74 -3.93 16.18 -9.51
CA GLY A 74 -2.77 15.38 -9.86
C GLY A 74 -2.28 15.71 -11.26
N ALA A 75 -1.10 16.35 -11.33
CA ALA A 75 -0.32 16.66 -12.53
C ALA A 75 -0.88 17.75 -13.48
N MET A 76 -0.64 19.03 -13.15
CA MET A 76 -0.36 20.03 -14.18
C MET A 76 1.16 20.08 -14.38
N PRO A 77 1.70 20.04 -15.62
CA PRO A 77 3.12 20.20 -15.86
C PRO A 77 3.57 21.58 -15.37
N SER A 78 4.62 21.63 -14.56
CA SER A 78 5.28 22.89 -14.22
C SER A 78 5.72 23.57 -15.52
N PHE A 79 5.16 24.74 -15.80
CA PHE A 79 5.58 25.56 -16.94
C PHE A 79 6.85 26.32 -16.53
N ASP A 80 8.02 25.86 -16.99
CA ASP A 80 9.28 26.58 -16.80
C ASP A 80 9.24 27.87 -17.63
N ILE A 81 9.27 29.02 -16.96
CA ILE A 81 9.48 30.33 -17.59
C ILE A 81 10.98 30.50 -17.84
N PRO A 82 11.45 30.57 -19.10
CA PRO A 82 12.86 30.76 -19.39
C PRO A 82 13.33 32.14 -18.88
N GLY A 83 14.30 32.16 -17.97
CA GLY A 83 15.05 33.37 -17.59
C GLY A 83 15.04 33.79 -16.12
N MET A 84 14.34 33.09 -15.22
CA MET A 84 14.42 33.36 -13.76
C MET A 84 14.73 32.09 -12.96
N PRO A 85 15.97 31.92 -12.48
CA PRO A 85 16.30 30.87 -11.52
C PRO A 85 15.75 31.25 -10.14
N GLY A 86 14.86 30.43 -9.57
CA GLY A 86 14.56 30.44 -8.13
C GLY A 86 13.20 30.98 -7.67
N SER A 87 12.28 31.36 -8.56
CA SER A 87 10.90 31.69 -8.19
C SER A 87 9.94 30.54 -8.51
N GLN A 88 9.99 29.46 -7.71
CA GLN A 88 8.87 28.52 -7.61
C GLN A 88 7.72 29.21 -6.85
N VAL A 89 7.01 30.11 -7.54
CA VAL A 89 5.70 30.56 -7.09
C VAL A 89 4.72 29.55 -7.64
N GLY A 90 4.39 28.54 -6.82
CA GLY A 90 3.23 27.70 -7.07
C GLY A 90 2.01 28.61 -7.15
N MET A 91 1.51 28.87 -8.37
CA MET A 91 0.23 29.53 -8.53
C MET A 91 -0.83 28.60 -7.97
N ILE A 92 -1.18 28.82 -6.71
CA ILE A 92 -2.42 28.30 -6.15
C ILE A 92 -3.52 28.89 -7.02
N ASN A 93 -4.20 28.04 -7.80
CA ASN A 93 -5.34 28.43 -8.61
C ASN A 93 -6.34 29.15 -7.69
N LEU A 94 -6.46 30.48 -7.86
CA LEU A 94 -7.40 31.28 -7.08
C LEU A 94 -8.84 30.79 -7.30
N SER A 95 -9.10 30.16 -8.45
CA SER A 95 -10.32 29.43 -8.80
C SER A 95 -10.57 28.17 -7.95
N ASP A 96 -9.54 27.39 -7.59
CA ASP A 96 -9.68 26.18 -6.78
C ASP A 96 -9.84 26.50 -5.29
N VAL A 97 -9.21 27.57 -4.82
CA VAL A 97 -9.41 28.10 -3.45
C VAL A 97 -10.81 28.73 -3.32
N LEU A 98 -11.25 29.47 -4.34
CA LEU A 98 -12.57 30.10 -4.35
C LEU A 98 -13.69 29.05 -4.53
N GLY A 99 -13.48 28.00 -5.32
CA GLY A 99 -14.42 26.89 -5.47
C GLY A 99 -14.63 26.09 -4.18
N LYS A 100 -13.54 25.79 -3.45
CA LYS A 100 -13.62 25.18 -2.12
C LYS A 100 -14.26 26.10 -1.07
N ALA A 101 -14.02 27.41 -1.13
CA ALA A 101 -14.60 28.38 -0.20
C ALA A 101 -16.10 28.65 -0.42
N LEU A 102 -16.61 28.44 -1.63
CA LEU A 102 -18.03 28.57 -1.99
C LEU A 102 -18.80 27.24 -1.96
N GLY A 103 -18.20 26.16 -1.44
CA GLY A 103 -18.85 24.85 -1.30
C GLY A 103 -19.10 24.11 -2.63
N GLY A 104 -18.56 24.61 -3.74
CA GLY A 104 -18.69 24.01 -5.07
C GLY A 104 -17.38 23.36 -5.50
N GLY A 105 -17.23 22.06 -5.23
CA GLY A 105 -16.24 21.27 -5.95
C GLY A 105 -16.50 21.39 -7.46
N ARG A 106 -15.45 21.60 -8.26
CA ARG A 106 -15.59 21.60 -9.72
C ARG A 106 -16.20 20.27 -10.11
N THR A 107 -17.34 20.26 -10.80
CA THR A 107 -17.89 19.05 -11.40
C THR A 107 -17.60 19.04 -12.89
N LYS A 108 -17.29 17.88 -13.44
CA LYS A 108 -17.07 17.70 -14.88
C LYS A 108 -18.13 16.72 -15.41
N PRO A 109 -18.81 17.06 -16.53
CA PRO A 109 -19.68 16.10 -17.18
C PRO A 109 -18.84 14.92 -17.69
N ARG A 110 -19.22 13.70 -17.31
CA ARG A 110 -18.65 12.46 -17.83
C ARG A 110 -19.78 11.55 -18.27
N LYS A 111 -19.60 10.90 -19.42
CA LYS A 111 -20.47 9.83 -19.89
C LYS A 111 -19.91 8.50 -19.42
N LEU A 112 -20.74 7.73 -18.74
CA LEU A 112 -20.39 6.43 -18.18
C LEU A 112 -21.53 5.44 -18.41
N PRO A 113 -21.23 4.14 -18.55
CA PRO A 113 -22.23 3.09 -18.47
C PRO A 113 -22.99 3.15 -17.14
N VAL A 114 -24.26 2.75 -17.14
CA VAL A 114 -25.11 2.72 -15.94
C VAL A 114 -24.49 1.99 -14.74
N PRO A 115 -23.84 0.81 -14.89
CA PRO A 115 -23.22 0.12 -13.75
C PRO A 115 -22.06 0.92 -13.14
N GLU A 116 -21.15 1.44 -13.97
CA GLU A 116 -20.04 2.27 -13.50
C GLU A 116 -20.51 3.57 -12.85
N ALA A 117 -21.55 4.18 -13.44
CA ALA A 117 -22.20 5.36 -12.89
C ALA A 117 -22.78 5.10 -11.50
N LEU A 118 -23.41 3.94 -11.29
CA LEU A 118 -23.96 3.56 -9.99
C LEU A 118 -22.87 3.41 -8.93
N ASP A 119 -21.74 2.77 -9.26
CA ASP A 119 -20.61 2.62 -8.34
C ASP A 119 -20.00 3.97 -7.94
N VAL A 120 -19.81 4.85 -8.93
CA VAL A 120 -19.27 6.20 -8.67
C VAL A 120 -20.23 7.03 -7.82
N LEU A 121 -21.52 7.03 -8.16
CA LEU A 121 -22.54 7.74 -7.39
C LEU A 121 -22.66 7.19 -5.96
N THR A 122 -22.60 5.87 -5.78
CA THR A 122 -22.64 5.24 -4.45
C THR A 122 -21.47 5.69 -3.59
N ASN A 123 -20.28 5.82 -4.17
CA ASN A 123 -19.11 6.37 -3.47
C ASN A 123 -19.29 7.85 -3.10
N GLU A 124 -19.78 8.69 -4.01
CA GLU A 124 -20.05 10.11 -3.73
C GLU A 124 -21.12 10.30 -2.63
N GLU A 125 -22.24 9.57 -2.73
CA GLU A 125 -23.32 9.65 -1.74
C GLU A 125 -22.88 9.07 -0.39
N SER A 126 -22.04 8.03 -0.39
CA SER A 126 -21.42 7.53 0.84
C SER A 126 -20.62 8.62 1.52
N ASP A 127 -19.77 9.33 0.78
CA ASP A 127 -18.92 10.40 1.33
C ASP A 127 -19.72 11.59 1.89
N LYS A 128 -20.84 11.94 1.25
CA LYS A 128 -21.76 12.99 1.76
C LYS A 128 -22.44 12.58 3.06
N LEU A 129 -22.74 11.30 3.23
CA LEU A 129 -23.39 10.76 4.43
C LEU A 129 -22.41 10.62 5.61
N LEU A 130 -21.10 10.76 5.38
CA LEU A 130 -20.11 10.69 6.43
C LEU A 130 -19.94 12.03 7.14
N ASP A 131 -20.13 11.98 8.46
CA ASP A 131 -19.70 13.05 9.37
C ASP A 131 -18.17 13.05 9.47
N GLN A 132 -17.54 14.05 8.85
CA GLN A 132 -16.07 14.17 8.82
C GLN A 132 -15.48 14.41 10.21
N ASP A 133 -16.19 15.13 11.10
CA ASP A 133 -15.73 15.37 12.47
C ASP A 133 -15.73 14.06 13.26
N LYS A 134 -16.76 13.23 13.04
CA LYS A 134 -16.80 11.89 13.61
C LYS A 134 -15.70 10.99 13.06
N VAL A 135 -15.44 11.00 11.75
CA VAL A 135 -14.34 10.21 11.14
C VAL A 135 -13.01 10.57 11.79
N VAL A 136 -12.72 11.87 11.92
CA VAL A 136 -11.47 12.35 12.53
C VAL A 136 -11.39 11.94 14.00
N LYS A 137 -12.47 12.12 14.76
CA LYS A 137 -12.51 11.76 16.18
C LYS A 137 -12.31 10.26 16.40
N ASP A 138 -13.00 9.42 15.63
CA ASP A 138 -12.89 7.96 15.71
C ASP A 138 -11.48 7.49 15.27
N ALA A 139 -10.89 8.14 14.27
CA ALA A 139 -9.53 7.86 13.82
C ALA A 139 -8.47 8.24 14.87
N ILE A 140 -8.57 9.42 15.49
CA ILE A 140 -7.69 9.82 16.59
C ILE A 140 -7.81 8.81 17.73
N TRP A 141 -9.04 8.46 18.13
CA TRP A 141 -9.26 7.45 19.17
C TRP A 141 -8.62 6.10 18.81
N ALA A 142 -8.72 5.67 17.55
CA ALA A 142 -8.10 4.44 17.08
C ALA A 142 -6.57 4.50 17.14
N VAL A 143 -5.94 5.62 16.77
CA VAL A 143 -4.49 5.80 16.91
C VAL A 143 -4.09 5.76 18.38
N GLU A 144 -4.79 6.50 19.24
CA GLU A 144 -4.45 6.58 20.67
C GLU A 144 -4.56 5.23 21.37
N ASN A 145 -5.52 4.36 21.00
CA ASN A 145 -5.79 3.10 21.72
C ASN A 145 -5.29 1.83 21.02
N HIS A 146 -5.11 1.87 19.69
CA HIS A 146 -4.77 0.71 18.87
C HIS A 146 -3.65 1.00 17.87
N GLY A 147 -3.04 2.19 17.92
CA GLY A 147 -1.94 2.56 17.06
C GLY A 147 -0.74 1.64 17.27
N ILE A 148 -0.15 1.19 16.16
CA ILE A 148 1.10 0.43 16.16
C ILE A 148 2.10 1.20 15.29
N VAL A 149 3.28 1.46 15.85
CA VAL A 149 4.41 2.08 15.15
C VAL A 149 5.54 1.06 15.08
N PHE A 150 5.96 0.74 13.85
CA PHE A 150 7.13 -0.09 13.60
C PHE A 150 8.34 0.80 13.26
N ILE A 151 9.41 0.70 14.04
CA ILE A 151 10.67 1.42 13.85
C ILE A 151 11.71 0.41 13.38
N ASP A 152 12.02 0.42 12.09
CA ASP A 152 13.04 -0.47 11.53
C ASP A 152 14.46 0.08 11.74
N GLU A 153 15.45 -0.81 11.70
CA GLU A 153 16.88 -0.51 11.78
C GLU A 153 17.29 0.39 12.97
N ILE A 154 16.68 0.20 14.14
CA ILE A 154 16.99 0.98 15.35
C ILE A 154 18.45 0.82 15.80
N ASP A 155 19.12 -0.26 15.40
CA ASP A 155 20.52 -0.50 15.68
C ASP A 155 21.46 0.48 14.95
N LYS A 156 21.00 1.13 13.87
CA LYS A 156 21.78 2.13 13.12
C LYS A 156 21.93 3.46 13.85
N ILE A 157 21.04 3.73 14.81
CA ILE A 157 21.09 4.94 15.64
C ILE A 157 21.79 4.71 16.99
N CYS A 158 22.29 3.50 17.27
CA CYS A 158 23.16 3.24 18.42
C CYS A 158 24.52 3.95 18.26
N ALA A 159 25.09 4.39 19.39
CA ALA A 159 26.48 4.83 19.42
C ALA A 159 27.40 3.61 19.22
N ARG A 160 28.42 3.72 18.37
CA ARG A 160 29.37 2.62 18.16
C ARG A 160 30.32 2.55 19.33
N SER A 161 30.37 1.41 20.01
CA SER A 161 31.19 1.18 21.21
C SER A 161 32.71 1.24 20.96
N SER A 162 33.19 1.29 19.71
CA SER A 162 34.63 1.21 19.37
C SER A 162 35.27 2.52 18.89
N GLU A 163 34.53 3.61 18.65
CA GLU A 163 35.09 4.86 18.12
C GLU A 163 34.79 6.02 19.07
N GLN A 164 35.56 6.11 20.15
CA GLN A 164 35.74 7.40 20.81
C GLN A 164 36.41 8.35 19.80
N HIS A 165 35.75 9.47 19.50
CA HIS A 165 36.20 10.65 18.75
C HIS A 165 35.86 10.71 17.25
N ILE A 166 34.79 11.46 16.91
CA ILE A 166 34.77 12.66 16.02
C ILE A 166 33.40 12.79 15.30
N GLY A 167 32.57 13.74 15.76
CA GLY A 167 31.57 14.48 14.97
C GLY A 167 30.22 13.83 14.63
N GLY A 168 30.15 12.51 14.40
CA GLY A 168 28.92 11.85 13.90
C GLY A 168 27.95 11.34 14.96
N ASP A 169 28.43 11.08 16.19
CA ASP A 169 27.63 10.38 17.22
C ASP A 169 26.53 11.25 17.84
N VAL A 170 26.73 12.56 17.92
CA VAL A 170 25.73 13.51 18.46
C VAL A 170 24.43 13.45 17.65
N SER A 171 24.52 13.20 16.34
CA SER A 171 23.35 13.10 15.46
C SER A 171 22.56 11.81 15.69
N ARG A 172 23.21 10.70 16.04
CA ARG A 172 22.54 9.40 16.24
C ARG A 172 21.85 9.32 17.59
N GLU A 173 22.53 9.79 18.63
CA GLU A 173 21.94 9.94 19.96
C GLU A 173 20.80 10.96 19.94
N GLY A 174 20.93 12.05 19.17
CA GLY A 174 19.87 13.03 18.95
C GLY A 174 18.57 12.40 18.45
N VAL A 175 18.65 11.48 17.47
CA VAL A 175 17.45 10.76 16.97
C VAL A 175 16.81 9.92 18.07
N GLN A 176 17.60 9.23 18.91
CA GLN A 176 17.06 8.49 20.04
C GLN A 176 16.35 9.43 21.03
N ARG A 177 16.96 10.58 21.36
CA ARG A 177 16.36 11.58 22.26
C ARG A 177 15.07 12.16 21.70
N ASP A 178 14.99 12.36 20.39
CA ASP A 178 13.77 12.84 19.72
C ASP A 178 12.67 11.78 19.68
N LEU A 179 13.02 10.49 19.67
CA LEU A 179 12.07 9.38 19.75
C LEU A 179 11.51 9.18 21.16
N LEU A 180 12.28 9.49 22.21
CA LEU A 180 11.88 9.27 23.60
C LEU A 180 10.49 9.84 23.91
N PRO A 181 10.17 11.13 23.68
CA PRO A 181 8.85 11.68 24.00
C PRO A 181 7.70 10.92 23.35
N LEU A 182 7.89 10.35 22.16
CA LEU A 182 6.86 9.58 21.47
C LEU A 182 6.56 8.26 22.20
N ILE A 183 7.61 7.56 22.64
CA ILE A 183 7.49 6.26 23.32
C ILE A 183 7.11 6.44 24.80
N GLU A 184 7.55 7.52 25.44
CA GLU A 184 7.21 7.83 26.83
C GLU A 184 5.76 8.30 27.02
N GLY A 185 5.15 8.81 25.95
CA GLY A 185 3.82 9.42 25.97
C GLY A 185 3.93 10.93 25.86
N THR A 186 3.48 11.47 24.74
CA THR A 186 3.38 12.91 24.50
C THR A 186 2.13 13.24 23.70
N THR A 187 1.76 14.51 23.71
CA THR A 187 0.68 15.03 22.86
C THR A 187 1.28 15.68 21.61
N VAL A 188 1.04 15.08 20.45
CA VAL A 188 1.49 15.59 19.16
C VAL A 188 0.36 16.33 18.46
N ALA A 189 0.59 17.58 18.09
CA ALA A 189 -0.34 18.35 17.27
C ALA A 189 -0.27 17.90 15.80
N THR A 190 -1.43 17.55 15.25
CA THR A 190 -1.62 17.22 13.82
C THR A 190 -2.62 18.19 13.19
N LYS A 191 -2.73 18.20 11.86
CA LYS A 191 -3.74 19.02 11.16
C LYS A 191 -5.19 18.61 11.48
N HIS A 192 -5.39 17.42 12.06
CA HIS A 192 -6.70 16.87 12.41
C HIS A 192 -7.01 16.96 13.90
N GLY A 193 -6.09 17.50 14.71
CA GLY A 193 -6.22 17.58 16.16
C GLY A 193 -4.99 17.06 16.89
N SER A 194 -5.09 17.07 18.22
CA SER A 194 -4.03 16.57 19.09
C SER A 194 -4.17 15.07 19.32
N VAL A 195 -3.05 14.36 19.31
CA VAL A 195 -2.99 12.90 19.49
C VAL A 195 -2.03 12.56 20.62
N LYS A 196 -2.50 11.74 21.56
CA LYS A 196 -1.69 11.21 22.66
C LYS A 196 -1.04 9.88 22.29
N THR A 197 0.25 9.73 22.58
CA THR A 197 0.99 8.50 22.25
C THR A 197 1.10 7.50 23.41
N ASP A 198 0.49 7.78 24.55
CA ASP A 198 0.59 7.02 25.81
C ASP A 198 0.29 5.51 25.68
N HIS A 199 -0.59 5.12 24.76
CA HIS A 199 -0.99 3.71 24.55
C HIS A 199 -0.66 3.20 23.14
N VAL A 200 0.15 3.94 22.38
CA VAL A 200 0.63 3.47 21.08
C VAL A 200 1.66 2.38 21.29
N LEU A 201 1.49 1.23 20.62
CA LEU A 201 2.45 0.14 20.66
C LEU A 201 3.63 0.46 19.74
N PHE A 202 4.84 0.50 20.29
CA PHE A 202 6.07 0.62 19.51
C PHE A 202 6.74 -0.74 19.37
N ILE A 203 7.05 -1.12 18.13
CA ILE A 203 7.85 -2.30 17.80
C ILE A 203 9.11 -1.79 17.12
N ALA A 204 10.27 -2.08 17.68
CA ALA A 204 11.54 -1.73 17.08
C ALA A 204 12.30 -2.98 16.63
N SER A 205 12.83 -2.95 15.42
CA SER A 205 13.69 -4.01 14.88
C SER A 205 15.08 -3.49 14.57
N GLY A 206 16.05 -4.40 14.58
CA GLY A 206 17.43 -4.13 14.20
C GLY A 206 18.20 -5.44 14.10
N ALA A 207 19.22 -5.47 13.24
CA ALA A 207 20.06 -6.65 13.09
C ALA A 207 21.06 -6.79 14.25
N PHE A 208 21.48 -5.66 14.84
CA PHE A 208 22.41 -5.61 15.97
C PHE A 208 23.74 -6.35 15.70
N HIS A 209 24.21 -6.32 14.44
CA HIS A 209 25.51 -6.91 14.06
C HIS A 209 26.70 -6.09 14.57
N LEU A 210 26.57 -4.75 14.55
CA LEU A 210 27.64 -3.80 14.89
C LEU A 210 27.39 -3.03 16.20
N ALA A 211 26.21 -3.21 16.77
CA ALA A 211 25.77 -2.56 18.00
C ALA A 211 24.98 -3.58 18.83
N LYS A 212 24.91 -3.36 20.13
CA LYS A 212 24.09 -4.17 21.04
C LYS A 212 22.89 -3.36 21.52
N PRO A 213 21.79 -4.01 21.94
CA PRO A 213 20.68 -3.30 22.59
C PRO A 213 21.11 -2.49 23.83
N SER A 214 22.21 -2.87 24.48
CA SER A 214 22.82 -2.12 25.59
C SER A 214 23.42 -0.77 25.19
N ASP A 215 23.66 -0.56 23.90
CA ASP A 215 24.26 0.67 23.35
C ASP A 215 23.21 1.75 23.03
N LEU A 216 21.91 1.43 23.21
CA LEU A 216 20.83 2.41 23.21
C LEU A 216 20.85 3.24 24.50
N LEU A 217 20.25 4.43 24.47
CA LEU A 217 20.08 5.26 25.66
C LEU A 217 19.37 4.48 26.78
N PRO A 218 19.81 4.60 28.06
CA PRO A 218 19.18 3.91 29.18
C PRO A 218 17.67 4.12 29.28
N GLU A 219 17.20 5.32 28.97
CA GLU A 219 15.80 5.71 28.95
C GLU A 219 15.03 4.89 27.90
N LEU A 220 15.59 4.72 26.70
CA LEU A 220 14.97 3.99 25.61
C LEU A 220 14.92 2.49 25.89
N GLN A 221 15.99 1.95 26.50
CA GLN A 221 16.02 0.55 26.95
C GLN A 221 14.91 0.26 27.97
N GLY A 222 14.66 1.19 28.89
CA GLY A 222 13.57 1.07 29.88
C GLY A 222 12.18 1.05 29.26
N ARG A 223 12.01 1.64 28.08
CA ARG A 223 10.73 1.67 27.33
C ARG A 223 10.58 0.53 26.32
N LEU A 224 11.62 -0.27 26.10
CA LEU A 224 11.61 -1.48 25.28
C LEU A 224 11.85 -2.74 26.14
N PRO A 225 10.94 -3.07 27.07
CA PRO A 225 11.15 -4.14 28.04
C PRO A 225 11.04 -5.54 27.44
N ILE A 226 10.21 -5.71 26.40
CA ILE A 226 10.04 -7.00 25.72
C ILE A 226 11.12 -7.11 24.64
N ARG A 227 11.94 -8.15 24.76
CA ARG A 227 13.00 -8.46 23.80
C ARG A 227 12.75 -9.85 23.24
N VAL A 228 12.78 -9.96 21.92
CA VAL A 228 12.63 -11.20 21.18
C VAL A 228 13.72 -11.27 20.12
N GLU A 229 14.27 -12.46 19.93
CA GLU A 229 15.29 -12.73 18.90
C GLU A 229 14.65 -13.65 17.84
N LEU A 230 14.72 -13.23 16.58
CA LEU A 230 14.24 -14.00 15.45
C LEU A 230 15.40 -14.82 14.88
N LYS A 231 15.14 -16.09 14.57
CA LYS A 231 16.14 -16.97 13.97
C LYS A 231 16.30 -16.68 12.49
N ALA A 232 17.50 -16.91 11.96
CA ALA A 232 17.73 -16.95 10.53
C ALA A 232 16.87 -18.04 9.86
N LEU A 233 16.39 -17.75 8.66
CA LEU A 233 15.58 -18.68 7.88
C LEU A 233 16.44 -19.82 7.34
N THR A 234 15.93 -21.04 7.44
CA THR A 234 16.52 -22.24 6.84
C THR A 234 16.00 -22.45 5.42
N ARG A 235 16.66 -23.35 4.67
CA ARG A 235 16.18 -23.78 3.33
C ARG A 235 14.74 -24.28 3.38
N ASP A 236 14.39 -25.06 4.40
CA ASP A 236 13.04 -25.59 4.55
C ASP A 236 12.03 -24.48 4.86
N ASP A 237 12.42 -23.45 5.62
CA ASP A 237 11.56 -22.28 5.83
C ASP A 237 11.29 -21.53 4.52
N LEU A 238 12.27 -21.45 3.61
CA LEU A 238 12.08 -20.83 2.29
C LEU A 238 11.07 -21.61 1.43
N VAL A 239 11.11 -22.96 1.45
CA VAL A 239 10.10 -23.80 0.78
C VAL A 239 8.71 -23.52 1.33
N ARG A 240 8.59 -23.43 2.66
CA ARG A 240 7.31 -23.11 3.32
C ARG A 240 6.82 -21.71 2.95
N ILE A 241 7.70 -20.71 2.89
CA ILE A 241 7.37 -19.33 2.47
C ILE A 241 6.81 -19.29 1.04
N LEU A 242 7.30 -20.14 0.14
CA LEU A 242 6.80 -20.21 -1.24
C LEU A 242 5.40 -20.83 -1.37
N THR A 243 4.94 -21.61 -0.39
CA THR A 243 3.76 -22.48 -0.54
C THR A 243 2.65 -22.23 0.49
N GLU A 244 3.01 -22.05 1.77
CA GLU A 244 2.06 -21.99 2.88
C GLU A 244 1.34 -20.63 3.02
N PRO A 245 2.02 -19.46 2.93
CA PRO A 245 1.35 -18.17 3.06
C PRO A 245 0.16 -18.02 2.11
N GLU A 246 -0.90 -17.34 2.57
CA GLU A 246 -2.15 -17.16 1.81
C GLU A 246 -1.88 -16.57 0.43
N ALA A 247 -1.03 -15.55 0.36
CA ALA A 247 -0.55 -14.94 -0.87
C ALA A 247 0.97 -15.17 -1.04
N SER A 248 1.39 -16.44 -1.13
CA SER A 248 2.80 -16.76 -1.41
C SER A 248 3.22 -16.34 -2.81
N LEU A 249 4.54 -16.22 -3.07
CA LEU A 249 5.05 -15.78 -4.38
C LEU A 249 4.55 -16.66 -5.53
N ILE A 250 4.51 -17.98 -5.32
CA ILE A 250 3.98 -18.92 -6.33
C ILE A 250 2.52 -18.58 -6.66
N LYS A 251 1.65 -18.48 -5.65
CA LYS A 251 0.23 -18.17 -5.84
C LYS A 251 0.02 -16.80 -6.51
N GLN A 252 0.87 -15.82 -6.18
CA GLN A 252 0.84 -14.51 -6.82
C GLN A 252 1.18 -14.61 -8.32
N TYR A 253 2.25 -15.31 -8.70
CA TYR A 253 2.62 -15.47 -10.11
C TYR A 253 1.64 -16.35 -10.90
N GLU A 254 1.06 -17.38 -10.28
CA GLU A 254 -0.03 -18.16 -10.86
C GLU A 254 -1.24 -17.28 -11.17
N ALA A 255 -1.64 -16.42 -10.23
CA ALA A 255 -2.74 -15.49 -10.42
C ALA A 255 -2.43 -14.38 -11.44
N LEU A 256 -1.20 -13.86 -11.45
CA LEU A 256 -0.77 -12.84 -12.41
C LEU A 256 -0.78 -13.37 -13.84
N LEU A 257 -0.23 -14.56 -14.11
CA LEU A 257 -0.26 -15.11 -15.47
C LEU A 257 -1.65 -15.57 -15.91
N ALA A 258 -2.52 -15.91 -14.96
CA ALA A 258 -3.91 -16.22 -15.27
C ALA A 258 -4.67 -15.01 -15.87
N THR A 259 -4.23 -13.77 -15.65
CA THR A 259 -4.85 -12.59 -16.29
C THR A 259 -4.59 -12.55 -17.80
N GLU A 260 -3.53 -13.21 -18.26
CA GLU A 260 -3.17 -13.39 -19.68
C GLU A 260 -3.65 -14.75 -20.22
N GLU A 261 -4.58 -15.42 -19.53
CA GLU A 261 -5.10 -16.75 -19.89
C GLU A 261 -4.02 -17.85 -19.94
N VAL A 262 -2.88 -17.64 -19.27
CA VAL A 262 -1.79 -18.62 -19.13
C VAL A 262 -1.89 -19.31 -17.77
N THR A 263 -1.98 -20.64 -17.77
CA THR A 263 -1.98 -21.43 -16.54
C THR A 263 -0.54 -21.80 -16.15
N LEU A 264 0.00 -21.13 -15.14
CA LEU A 264 1.28 -21.48 -14.53
C LEU A 264 1.07 -22.53 -13.42
N SER A 265 2.00 -23.48 -13.31
CA SER A 265 2.06 -24.42 -12.19
C SER A 265 3.51 -24.81 -11.88
N PHE A 266 3.78 -25.16 -10.62
CA PHE A 266 5.10 -25.55 -10.16
C PHE A 266 5.10 -27.00 -9.70
N GLU A 267 6.05 -27.80 -10.20
CA GLU A 267 6.28 -29.13 -9.65
C GLU A 267 6.93 -29.04 -8.25
N PRO A 268 6.68 -29.98 -7.32
CA PRO A 268 7.23 -29.91 -5.96
C PRO A 268 8.76 -29.80 -5.91
N ASP A 269 9.45 -30.50 -6.81
CA ASP A 269 10.91 -30.47 -6.94
C ASP A 269 11.44 -29.11 -7.43
N SER A 270 10.65 -28.38 -8.22
CA SER A 270 10.98 -27.03 -8.67
C SER A 270 10.97 -26.03 -7.52
N ILE A 271 10.02 -26.15 -6.58
CA ILE A 271 9.91 -25.30 -5.39
C ILE A 271 11.13 -25.51 -4.49
N GLU A 272 11.49 -26.78 -4.30
CA GLU A 272 12.70 -27.19 -3.60
C GLU A 272 13.96 -26.60 -4.26
N ALA A 273 14.08 -26.71 -5.58
CA ALA A 273 15.21 -26.16 -6.32
C ALA A 273 15.32 -24.63 -6.21
N ILE A 274 14.19 -23.91 -6.20
CA ILE A 274 14.15 -22.45 -6.01
C ILE A 274 14.67 -22.09 -4.61
N ALA A 275 14.20 -22.80 -3.59
CA ALA A 275 14.61 -22.58 -2.20
C ALA A 275 16.10 -22.90 -1.97
N ASP A 276 16.59 -24.00 -2.55
CA ASP A 276 18.01 -24.37 -2.54
C ASP A 276 18.87 -23.26 -3.13
N LEU A 277 18.51 -22.78 -4.32
CA LEU A 277 19.25 -21.74 -5.00
C LEU A 277 19.28 -20.43 -4.21
N ALA A 278 18.13 -20.02 -3.66
CA ALA A 278 18.06 -18.83 -2.82
C ALA A 278 18.93 -18.95 -1.56
N ALA A 279 18.95 -20.12 -0.93
CA ALA A 279 19.81 -20.39 0.23
C ALA A 279 21.30 -20.38 -0.14
N GLU A 280 21.68 -20.98 -1.28
CA GLU A 280 23.05 -20.97 -1.79
C GLU A 280 23.55 -19.56 -2.07
N ILE A 281 22.75 -18.73 -2.74
CA ILE A 281 23.14 -17.33 -3.06
C ILE A 281 23.29 -16.51 -1.77
N ASN A 282 22.37 -16.68 -0.81
CA ASN A 282 22.45 -16.00 0.48
C ASN A 282 23.74 -16.36 1.24
N ASN A 283 24.25 -17.59 1.09
CA ASN A 283 25.51 -18.02 1.69
C ASN A 283 26.75 -17.55 0.91
N ALA A 284 26.66 -17.46 -0.42
CA ALA A 284 27.79 -17.13 -1.29
C ALA A 284 28.07 -15.63 -1.41
N VAL A 285 27.04 -14.79 -1.33
CA VAL A 285 27.14 -13.35 -1.61
C VAL A 285 26.82 -12.50 -0.39
N GLU A 286 25.54 -12.25 -0.14
CA GLU A 286 25.02 -11.45 0.96
C GLU A 286 23.67 -12.03 1.35
N ASN A 287 23.49 -12.31 2.64
CA ASN A 287 22.24 -12.88 3.11
C ASN A 287 21.19 -11.78 3.29
N ILE A 288 20.27 -11.68 2.32
CA ILE A 288 19.11 -10.78 2.36
C ILE A 288 17.83 -11.49 2.84
N GLY A 289 17.97 -12.70 3.37
CA GLY A 289 16.87 -13.54 3.87
C GLY A 289 15.90 -13.97 2.77
N ALA A 290 14.61 -13.97 3.10
CA ALA A 290 13.53 -14.36 2.19
C ALA A 290 13.39 -13.45 0.95
N ARG A 291 13.92 -12.22 0.99
CA ARG A 291 13.86 -11.29 -0.17
C ARG A 291 14.53 -11.90 -1.40
N ARG A 292 15.52 -12.79 -1.21
CA ARG A 292 16.18 -13.52 -2.30
C ARG A 292 15.22 -14.35 -3.15
N LEU A 293 14.11 -14.82 -2.58
CA LEU A 293 13.11 -15.58 -3.33
C LEU A 293 12.46 -14.72 -4.41
N GLN A 294 12.31 -13.41 -4.20
CA GLN A 294 11.69 -12.51 -5.19
C GLN A 294 12.56 -12.40 -6.43
N THR A 295 13.84 -12.09 -6.27
CA THR A 295 14.76 -11.93 -7.40
C THR A 295 15.00 -13.24 -8.16
N VAL A 296 15.07 -14.37 -7.44
CA VAL A 296 15.14 -15.71 -8.06
C VAL A 296 13.87 -16.02 -8.88
N MET A 297 12.68 -15.74 -8.33
CA MET A 297 11.41 -15.97 -9.02
C MET A 297 11.23 -15.05 -10.23
N GLU A 298 11.56 -13.77 -10.09
CA GLU A 298 11.46 -12.78 -11.16
C GLU A 298 12.36 -13.18 -12.33
N ARG A 299 13.61 -13.56 -12.05
CA ARG A 299 14.53 -14.04 -13.10
C ARG A 299 14.09 -15.36 -13.73
N LEU A 300 13.51 -16.27 -12.94
CA LEU A 300 13.00 -17.55 -13.45
C LEU A 300 11.86 -17.34 -14.45
N LEU A 301 10.95 -16.41 -14.14
CA LEU A 301 9.71 -16.18 -14.88
C LEU A 301 9.81 -15.05 -15.92
N GLU A 302 10.91 -14.31 -15.99
CA GLU A 302 11.11 -13.17 -16.89
C GLU A 302 10.66 -13.45 -18.34
N ASP A 303 11.20 -14.49 -18.98
CA ASP A 303 10.85 -14.84 -20.37
C ASP A 303 9.38 -15.30 -20.51
N ILE A 304 8.84 -15.97 -19.49
CA ILE A 304 7.45 -16.46 -19.50
C ILE A 304 6.50 -15.27 -19.36
N SER A 305 6.79 -14.36 -18.44
CA SER A 305 6.00 -13.14 -18.21
C SER A 305 6.07 -12.21 -19.42
N PHE A 306 7.22 -12.10 -20.08
CA PHE A 306 7.37 -11.27 -21.26
C PHE A 306 6.58 -11.81 -22.46
N SER A 307 6.61 -13.12 -22.67
CA SER A 307 5.94 -13.76 -23.82
C SER A 307 4.48 -14.14 -23.56
N ALA A 308 3.97 -13.99 -22.33
CA ALA A 308 2.62 -14.40 -21.94
C ALA A 308 1.50 -13.81 -22.82
N PRO A 309 1.50 -12.50 -23.17
CA PRO A 309 0.44 -11.91 -24.01
C PRO A 309 0.43 -12.45 -25.45
N ASP A 310 1.57 -12.98 -25.92
CA ASP A 310 1.72 -13.55 -27.25
C ASP A 310 1.36 -15.05 -27.28
N GLN A 311 1.12 -15.67 -26.12
CA GLN A 311 0.75 -17.09 -26.05
C GLN A 311 -0.72 -17.30 -26.41
N PRO A 312 -1.06 -18.46 -27.01
CA PRO A 312 -2.46 -18.84 -27.19
C PRO A 312 -3.20 -18.92 -25.84
N PRO A 313 -4.48 -18.48 -25.77
CA PRO A 313 -5.31 -18.66 -24.59
C PRO A 313 -5.37 -20.12 -24.12
N GLY A 314 -5.24 -20.35 -22.81
CA GLY A 314 -5.23 -21.69 -22.20
C GLY A 314 -3.89 -22.41 -22.27
N THR A 315 -2.81 -21.71 -22.64
CA THR A 315 -1.44 -22.27 -22.59
C THR A 315 -1.09 -22.69 -21.15
N GLN A 316 -0.55 -23.90 -21.01
CA GLN A 316 -0.10 -24.43 -19.72
C GLN A 316 1.42 -24.40 -19.64
N VAL A 317 1.95 -23.76 -18.61
CA VAL A 317 3.38 -23.69 -18.31
C VAL A 317 3.63 -24.40 -16.99
N VAL A 318 4.42 -25.47 -17.04
CA VAL A 318 4.82 -26.24 -15.86
C VAL A 318 6.29 -25.95 -15.58
N ILE A 319 6.57 -25.38 -14.41
CA ILE A 319 7.93 -25.12 -13.93
C ILE A 319 8.47 -26.40 -13.31
N THR A 320 9.63 -26.83 -13.81
CA THR A 320 10.33 -28.06 -13.39
C THR A 320 11.66 -27.69 -12.74
N ALA A 321 12.22 -28.58 -11.90
CA ALA A 321 13.54 -28.34 -11.29
C ALA A 321 14.65 -28.09 -12.32
N ARG A 322 14.59 -28.75 -13.50
CA ARG A 322 15.53 -28.53 -14.59
C ARG A 322 15.46 -27.09 -15.12
N MET A 323 14.25 -26.56 -15.29
CA MET A 323 14.06 -25.19 -15.77
C MET A 323 14.64 -24.16 -14.80
N VAL A 324 14.50 -24.40 -13.49
CA VAL A 324 15.08 -23.55 -12.44
C VAL A 324 16.60 -23.51 -12.56
N GLN A 325 17.23 -24.69 -12.70
CA GLN A 325 18.68 -24.79 -12.83
C GLN A 325 19.21 -24.17 -14.13
N GLU A 326 18.54 -24.38 -15.26
CA GLU A 326 18.94 -23.82 -16.56
C GLU A 326 18.85 -22.29 -16.59
N ARG A 327 17.81 -21.71 -15.97
CA ARG A 327 17.57 -20.26 -16.04
C ARG A 327 18.30 -19.45 -14.97
N VAL A 328 18.46 -20.01 -13.77
CA VAL A 328 18.97 -19.26 -12.62
C VAL A 328 20.25 -19.90 -12.03
N GLY A 329 20.47 -21.20 -12.22
CA GLY A 329 21.61 -21.93 -11.65
C GLY A 329 22.98 -21.40 -12.08
N ASP A 330 23.14 -21.02 -13.35
CA ASP A 330 24.41 -20.49 -13.86
C ASP A 330 24.73 -19.08 -13.36
N LEU A 331 23.71 -18.30 -12.99
CA LEU A 331 23.84 -16.97 -12.40
C LEU A 331 24.27 -17.06 -10.94
N ALA A 332 23.71 -18.02 -10.19
CA ALA A 332 24.05 -18.25 -8.80
C ALA A 332 25.51 -18.67 -8.59
N LYS A 333 26.10 -19.42 -9.53
CA LYS A 333 27.51 -19.87 -9.47
C LYS A 333 28.51 -18.73 -9.68
N LYS A 334 28.10 -17.62 -10.27
CA LYS A 334 28.97 -16.46 -10.55
C LYS A 334 28.67 -15.36 -9.54
N ALA A 335 29.41 -15.35 -8.44
CA ALA A 335 29.22 -14.40 -7.34
C ALA A 335 29.14 -12.92 -7.80
N ASP A 336 29.90 -12.55 -8.84
CA ASP A 336 29.86 -11.19 -9.40
C ASP A 336 28.55 -10.90 -10.15
N LEU A 337 28.03 -11.83 -10.97
CA LEU A 337 26.73 -11.62 -11.64
C LEU A 337 25.58 -11.68 -10.63
N ALA A 338 25.66 -12.59 -9.66
CA ALA A 338 24.67 -12.71 -8.60
C ALA A 338 24.51 -11.38 -7.86
N LYS A 339 25.59 -10.64 -7.53
CA LYS A 339 25.49 -9.31 -6.90
C LYS A 339 24.70 -8.27 -7.69
N PHE A 340 24.65 -8.36 -9.01
CA PHE A 340 23.98 -7.37 -9.86
C PHE A 340 22.58 -7.78 -10.31
N ILE A 341 22.33 -9.09 -10.44
CA ILE A 341 21.12 -9.63 -11.08
C ILE A 341 20.21 -10.32 -10.07
N LEU A 342 20.75 -10.89 -9.00
CA LEU A 342 20.03 -11.74 -8.05
C LEU A 342 20.06 -11.16 -6.64
#